data_AF-A0A2R6IIM2-F1
#
_entry.id   AF-A0A2R6IIM2-F1
#
_cell.length_a   1.000
_cell.length_b   1.000
_cell.length_c   1.000
_cell.angle_alpha   90.00
_cell.angle_beta   90.00
_cell.angle_gamma   90.00
#
_symmetry.space_group_name_H-M   'P 1'
#
loop_
_entity.id
_entity.type
_entity.pdbx_description
1 polymer ?
#
loop_
_entity_poly.entity_id
_entity_poly.type
_entity_poly.pdbx_seq_one_letter_code
_entity_poly.pdbx_strand_id
1 'polypeptide(L)'
;MNGSLIRENGTAADPQPFTDATGTANWTVATDLNETRGVRGYVAVVNGSELASASASDPGDAFHVVVTNGTAAWHAYVYEDGGNITVAVKAAGDPVSNTTEACSTPAANASVDFTAGTLDGEDCGGVALGGDVDGRYDLLVRNGDAAGGGYDLTVRTEGSGAVSTGNVTEGASVPTPYSVPAVYAVRLPAAYETAELEYRTVVRVAPGERDA
;
A
#
# COMPACT_ATOMS: atom_id res chain seq x y z
N MET A 1 -10.88 -15.50 6.20
CA MET A 1 -11.37 -14.11 6.19
C MET A 1 -11.36 -13.64 4.74
N ASN A 2 -12.42 -12.95 4.32
CA ASN A 2 -12.58 -12.52 2.94
C ASN A 2 -11.87 -11.18 2.70
N GLY A 3 -11.30 -11.04 1.52
CA GLY A 3 -10.74 -9.79 1.04
C GLY A 3 -10.95 -9.63 -0.46
N SER A 4 -10.47 -8.50 -0.96
CA SER A 4 -10.37 -8.21 -2.37
C SER A 4 -8.92 -7.90 -2.67
N LEU A 5 -8.32 -8.62 -3.62
CA LEU A 5 -7.06 -8.20 -4.22
C LEU A 5 -7.39 -7.02 -5.13
N ILE A 6 -6.59 -5.98 -5.07
CA ILE A 6 -6.56 -4.89 -6.04
C ILE A 6 -5.18 -4.94 -6.68
N ARG A 7 -5.14 -4.91 -8.02
CA ARG A 7 -3.91 -5.03 -8.79
C ARG A 7 -3.91 -4.09 -9.98
N GLU A 8 -2.75 -3.50 -10.27
CA GLU A 8 -2.37 -2.94 -11.56
C GLU A 8 -1.19 -3.76 -12.10
N ASN A 9 -1.28 -4.24 -13.35
CA ASN A 9 -0.30 -5.22 -13.88
C ASN A 9 0.96 -4.58 -14.47
N GLY A 10 1.10 -3.27 -14.39
CA GLY A 10 2.32 -2.62 -14.85
C GLY A 10 3.57 -3.15 -14.14
N THR A 11 4.71 -2.97 -14.78
CA THR A 11 5.99 -3.46 -14.26
C THR A 11 7.05 -2.38 -14.42
N ALA A 12 8.23 -2.59 -13.85
CA ALA A 12 9.37 -1.72 -14.12
C ALA A 12 9.68 -1.59 -15.64
N ALA A 13 9.48 -2.64 -16.43
CA ALA A 13 9.80 -2.65 -17.86
C ALA A 13 8.66 -2.18 -18.77
N ASP A 14 7.43 -2.23 -18.27
CA ASP A 14 6.21 -1.78 -18.95
C ASP A 14 5.31 -1.09 -17.90
N PRO A 15 5.72 0.12 -17.47
CA PRO A 15 5.07 0.80 -16.36
C PRO A 15 3.68 1.29 -16.76
N GLN A 16 2.72 1.10 -15.86
CA GLN A 16 1.40 1.73 -15.95
C GLN A 16 1.32 2.87 -14.93
N PRO A 17 0.58 3.95 -15.22
CA PRO A 17 0.34 4.98 -14.23
C PRO A 17 -0.50 4.42 -13.06
N PHE A 18 -0.29 4.94 -11.86
CA PHE A 18 -1.04 4.57 -10.65
C PHE A 18 -2.42 5.27 -10.60
N THR A 19 -3.09 5.38 -11.74
CA THR A 19 -4.43 6.00 -11.87
C THR A 19 -5.53 4.99 -11.61
N ASP A 20 -6.77 5.47 -11.40
CA ASP A 20 -7.94 4.59 -11.36
C ASP A 20 -8.29 3.98 -12.73
N ALA A 21 -9.33 3.15 -12.77
CA ALA A 21 -9.81 2.48 -14.00
C ALA A 21 -10.29 3.44 -15.11
N THR A 22 -10.44 4.73 -14.81
CA THR A 22 -10.83 5.78 -15.77
C THR A 22 -9.66 6.71 -16.14
N GLY A 23 -8.48 6.51 -15.55
CA GLY A 23 -7.31 7.36 -15.75
C GLY A 23 -7.22 8.55 -14.79
N THR A 24 -7.99 8.57 -13.70
CA THR A 24 -7.93 9.65 -12.70
C THR A 24 -6.74 9.44 -11.77
N ALA A 25 -5.84 10.43 -11.68
CA ALA A 25 -4.63 10.39 -10.85
C ALA A 25 -4.89 10.47 -9.34
N ASN A 26 -5.99 11.11 -8.95
CA ASN A 26 -6.39 11.29 -7.56
C ASN A 26 -7.66 10.49 -7.28
N TRP A 27 -7.52 9.36 -6.61
CA TRP A 27 -8.64 8.44 -6.42
C TRP A 27 -8.62 7.77 -5.05
N THR A 28 -9.78 7.25 -4.65
CA THR A 28 -9.93 6.50 -3.39
C THR A 28 -9.88 5.02 -3.71
N VAL A 29 -8.99 4.28 -3.05
CA VAL A 29 -8.80 2.84 -3.26
C VAL A 29 -9.86 2.07 -2.50
N ALA A 30 -10.02 2.40 -1.22
CA ALA A 30 -10.95 1.75 -0.33
C ALA A 30 -11.35 2.69 0.83
N THR A 31 -12.49 2.39 1.42
CA THR A 31 -13.14 3.23 2.45
C THR A 31 -13.50 2.45 3.69
N ASP A 32 -13.64 3.17 4.81
CA ASP A 32 -14.07 2.68 6.13
C ASP A 32 -13.27 1.46 6.65
N LEU A 33 -11.97 1.44 6.34
CA LEU A 33 -11.05 0.37 6.68
C LEU A 33 -10.76 0.34 8.17
N ASN A 34 -10.58 -0.87 8.71
CA ASN A 34 -10.19 -1.03 10.11
C ASN A 34 -8.70 -0.71 10.30
N GLU A 35 -8.38 0.13 11.30
CA GLU A 35 -7.01 0.60 11.62
C GLU A 35 -5.95 -0.53 11.66
N THR A 36 -6.29 -1.70 12.19
CA THR A 36 -5.33 -2.81 12.37
C THR A 36 -5.38 -3.88 11.28
N ARG A 37 -6.44 -3.88 10.46
CA ARG A 37 -6.79 -4.99 9.56
C ARG A 37 -7.45 -4.53 8.25
N GLY A 38 -7.15 -3.31 7.81
CA GLY A 38 -7.75 -2.72 6.61
C GLY A 38 -7.14 -3.24 5.32
N VAL A 39 -5.82 -3.10 5.20
CA VAL A 39 -5.04 -3.38 3.98
C VAL A 39 -3.84 -4.27 4.32
N ARG A 40 -3.45 -5.14 3.39
CA ARG A 40 -2.27 -6.01 3.51
C ARG A 40 -1.56 -6.19 2.19
N GLY A 41 -0.26 -6.42 2.27
CA GLY A 41 0.57 -6.71 1.11
C GLY A 41 0.48 -5.62 0.05
N TYR A 42 0.36 -4.35 0.47
CA TYR A 42 0.44 -3.22 -0.44
C TYR A 42 1.89 -3.04 -0.88
N VAL A 43 2.23 -3.65 -2.00
CA VAL A 43 3.55 -3.61 -2.63
C VAL A 43 3.42 -2.94 -3.99
N ALA A 44 4.18 -1.87 -4.20
CA ALA A 44 4.29 -1.17 -5.47
C ALA A 44 5.70 -1.35 -6.05
N VAL A 45 5.79 -1.78 -7.30
CA VAL A 45 7.02 -1.69 -8.09
C VAL A 45 6.97 -0.38 -8.85
N VAL A 46 8.00 0.46 -8.70
CA VAL A 46 8.10 1.76 -9.36
C VAL A 46 9.28 1.78 -10.33
N ASN A 47 9.09 2.46 -11.47
CA ASN A 47 10.14 2.80 -12.40
C ASN A 47 10.65 4.21 -12.10
N GLY A 48 11.93 4.34 -11.75
CA GLY A 48 12.53 5.61 -11.33
C GLY A 48 12.52 6.69 -12.42
N SER A 49 12.55 6.31 -13.71
CA SER A 49 12.47 7.28 -14.81
C SER A 49 11.06 7.81 -15.09
N GLU A 50 10.04 7.16 -14.52
CA GLU A 50 8.63 7.60 -14.60
C GLU A 50 8.18 8.35 -13.33
N LEU A 51 9.06 8.47 -12.32
CA LEU A 51 8.78 9.26 -11.12
C LEU A 51 9.00 10.75 -11.40
N ALA A 52 8.09 11.59 -10.92
CA ALA A 52 8.32 13.03 -10.89
C ALA A 52 9.50 13.38 -9.97
N SER A 53 10.31 14.34 -10.38
CA SER A 53 11.36 14.93 -9.53
C SER A 53 10.71 15.77 -8.43
N ALA A 54 11.06 15.51 -7.17
CA ALA A 54 10.56 16.26 -6.03
C ALA A 54 11.55 16.24 -4.86
N SER A 55 11.15 16.79 -3.70
CA SER A 55 11.95 16.74 -2.47
C SER A 55 11.05 16.67 -1.24
N ALA A 56 11.60 16.28 -0.09
CA ALA A 56 10.85 16.29 1.16
C ALA A 56 10.35 17.70 1.54
N SER A 57 11.07 18.76 1.18
CA SER A 57 10.63 20.14 1.40
C SER A 57 9.52 20.62 0.47
N ASP A 58 9.35 19.95 -0.67
CA ASP A 58 8.32 20.27 -1.67
C ASP A 58 7.82 19.00 -2.37
N PRO A 59 7.03 18.16 -1.66
CA PRO A 59 6.60 16.86 -2.17
C PRO A 59 5.26 16.95 -2.93
N GLY A 60 4.73 18.15 -3.18
CA GLY A 60 3.34 18.37 -3.58
C GLY A 60 2.94 17.68 -4.88
N ASP A 61 3.87 17.58 -5.83
CA ASP A 61 3.67 16.98 -7.14
C ASP A 61 4.08 15.49 -7.20
N ALA A 62 4.66 14.96 -6.12
CA ALA A 62 5.07 13.55 -6.06
C ALA A 62 3.86 12.61 -5.96
N PHE A 63 3.99 11.42 -6.55
CA PHE A 63 3.09 10.31 -6.28
C PHE A 63 3.10 9.97 -4.79
N HIS A 64 1.91 9.77 -4.22
CA HIS A 64 1.82 9.39 -2.82
C HIS A 64 0.57 8.60 -2.45
N VAL A 65 0.75 7.76 -1.44
CA VAL A 65 -0.32 7.04 -0.76
C VAL A 65 -0.76 7.85 0.45
N VAL A 66 -2.07 7.96 0.65
CA VAL A 66 -2.68 8.65 1.78
C VAL A 66 -3.53 7.70 2.59
N VAL A 67 -3.35 7.73 3.90
CA VAL A 67 -4.28 7.15 4.87
C VAL A 67 -4.91 8.28 5.66
N THR A 68 -6.23 8.36 5.69
CA THR A 68 -6.93 9.44 6.40
C THR A 68 -8.22 8.97 7.06
N ASN A 69 -8.54 9.54 8.22
CA ASN A 69 -9.82 9.39 8.89
C ASN A 69 -10.73 10.62 8.71
N GLY A 70 -10.39 11.51 7.76
CA GLY A 70 -11.09 12.77 7.49
C GLY A 70 -10.69 13.94 8.40
N THR A 71 -9.96 13.70 9.50
CA THR A 71 -9.45 14.75 10.41
C THR A 71 -7.93 14.86 10.40
N ALA A 72 -7.24 13.73 10.25
CA ALA A 72 -5.80 13.64 10.08
C ALA A 72 -5.47 12.76 8.88
N ALA A 73 -4.30 12.97 8.30
CA ALA A 73 -3.84 12.23 7.13
C ALA A 73 -2.33 11.97 7.21
N TRP A 74 -1.97 10.70 7.14
CA TRP A 74 -0.61 10.21 6.94
C TRP A 74 -0.34 10.07 5.44
N HIS A 75 0.88 10.43 5.01
CA HIS A 75 1.28 10.37 3.61
C HIS A 75 2.64 9.67 3.46
N ALA A 76 2.76 8.78 2.47
CA ALA A 76 4.04 8.29 1.98
C ALA A 76 4.21 8.72 0.52
N TYR A 77 5.18 9.59 0.28
CA TYR A 77 5.57 10.11 -1.01
C TYR A 77 6.68 9.25 -1.61
N VAL A 78 6.60 9.00 -2.92
CA VAL A 78 7.66 8.34 -3.69
C VAL A 78 7.98 9.21 -4.89
N TYR A 79 9.24 9.60 -5.03
CA TYR A 79 9.69 10.55 -6.05
C TYR A 79 11.13 10.29 -6.47
N GLU A 80 11.54 10.92 -7.56
CA GLU A 80 12.95 10.98 -7.96
C GLU A 80 13.64 12.18 -7.29
N ASP A 81 14.83 11.95 -6.74
CA ASP A 81 15.69 13.03 -6.22
C ASP A 81 17.16 12.69 -6.45
N GLY A 82 17.82 13.49 -7.29
CA GLY A 82 19.26 13.38 -7.55
C GLY A 82 19.68 12.06 -8.18
N GLY A 83 18.80 11.41 -8.95
CA GLY A 83 19.00 10.10 -9.57
C GLY A 83 18.61 8.92 -8.69
N ASN A 84 18.06 9.16 -7.50
CA ASN A 84 17.58 8.13 -6.59
C ASN A 84 16.06 8.06 -6.57
N ILE A 85 15.53 6.87 -6.33
CA ILE A 85 14.14 6.68 -5.91
C ILE A 85 14.10 6.94 -4.41
N THR A 86 13.32 7.92 -4.00
CA THR A 86 13.27 8.41 -2.62
C THR A 86 11.86 8.27 -2.07
N VAL A 87 11.77 7.80 -0.83
CA VAL A 87 10.52 7.72 -0.08
C VAL A 87 10.57 8.72 1.09
N ALA A 88 9.57 9.58 1.18
CA ALA A 88 9.41 10.51 2.29
C ALA A 88 8.04 10.36 2.94
N VAL A 89 7.96 10.67 4.23
CA VAL A 89 6.76 10.47 5.04
C VAL A 89 6.36 11.77 5.69
N LYS A 90 5.05 12.00 5.73
CA LYS A 90 4.42 13.02 6.56
C LYS A 90 3.49 12.35 7.56
N ALA A 91 3.77 12.54 8.84
CA ALA A 91 2.96 12.04 9.94
C ALA A 91 1.53 12.61 9.92
N ALA A 92 0.59 11.92 10.56
CA ALA A 92 -0.78 12.36 10.69
C ALA A 92 -0.88 13.63 11.54
N GLY A 93 -1.56 14.65 11.00
CA GLY A 93 -1.75 15.94 11.68
C GLY A 93 -0.61 16.94 11.48
N ASP A 94 0.51 16.51 10.90
CA ASP A 94 1.62 17.39 10.56
C ASP A 94 1.37 18.18 9.26
N PRO A 95 1.88 19.42 9.16
CA PRO A 95 1.87 20.18 7.91
C PRO A 95 2.81 19.54 6.89
N VAL A 96 2.56 19.79 5.59
CA VAL A 96 3.39 19.25 4.49
C VAL A 96 4.87 19.66 4.63
N SER A 97 5.15 20.81 5.22
CA SER A 97 6.52 21.29 5.49
C SER A 97 7.32 20.41 6.47
N ASN A 98 6.65 19.52 7.21
CA ASN A 98 7.29 18.56 8.12
C ASN A 98 7.54 17.20 7.48
N THR A 99 7.35 17.07 6.16
CA THR A 99 7.67 15.83 5.45
C THR A 99 9.17 15.54 5.58
N THR A 100 9.52 14.31 5.94
CA THR A 100 10.90 13.86 6.13
C THR A 100 11.23 12.71 5.20
N GLU A 101 12.38 12.77 4.54
CA GLU A 101 12.94 11.61 3.83
C GLU A 101 13.12 10.44 4.80
N ALA A 102 12.60 9.27 4.42
CA ALA A 102 12.69 8.05 5.20
C ALA A 102 13.82 7.15 4.68
N CYS A 103 13.91 6.97 3.36
CA CYS A 103 14.94 6.18 2.71
C CYS A 103 15.04 6.53 1.22
N SER A 104 16.15 6.11 0.60
CA SER A 104 16.39 6.28 -0.84
C SER A 104 17.26 5.14 -1.40
N THR A 105 17.12 4.87 -2.70
CA THR A 105 17.92 3.87 -3.42
C THR A 105 18.37 4.41 -4.79
N PRO A 106 19.62 4.16 -5.21
CA PRO A 106 20.11 4.54 -6.55
C PRO A 106 19.67 3.55 -7.65
N ALA A 107 18.84 2.56 -7.32
CA ALA A 107 18.35 1.61 -8.29
C ALA A 107 17.45 2.30 -9.32
N ALA A 108 17.50 1.84 -10.57
CA ALA A 108 16.64 2.37 -11.64
C ALA A 108 15.15 2.07 -11.41
N ASN A 109 14.85 1.02 -10.64
CA ASN A 109 13.50 0.59 -10.26
C ASN A 109 13.57 0.03 -8.84
N ALA A 110 12.48 0.14 -8.09
CA ALA A 110 12.44 -0.34 -6.71
C ALA A 110 11.06 -0.89 -6.33
N SER A 111 11.04 -1.74 -5.31
CA SER A 111 9.80 -2.22 -4.67
C SER A 111 9.57 -1.47 -3.36
N VAL A 112 8.45 -0.75 -3.27
CA VAL A 112 7.98 -0.10 -2.04
C VAL A 112 6.89 -0.97 -1.42
N ASP A 113 7.17 -1.58 -0.27
CA ASP A 113 6.15 -2.26 0.53
C ASP A 113 5.62 -1.29 1.58
N PHE A 114 4.47 -0.69 1.28
CA PHE A 114 3.79 0.22 2.18
C PHE A 114 3.22 -0.51 3.40
N THR A 115 2.98 -1.82 3.36
CA THR A 115 2.48 -2.55 4.53
C THR A 115 3.62 -2.88 5.50
N ALA A 116 4.75 -3.36 4.97
CA ALA A 116 5.93 -3.70 5.77
C ALA A 116 6.79 -2.48 6.12
N GLY A 117 6.64 -1.37 5.40
CA GLY A 117 7.46 -0.18 5.57
C GLY A 117 8.87 -0.39 5.05
N THR A 118 9.03 -0.96 3.86
CA THR A 118 10.36 -1.27 3.29
C THR A 118 10.52 -0.76 1.87
N LEU A 119 11.75 -0.40 1.50
CA LEU A 119 12.19 -0.10 0.14
C LEU A 119 13.21 -1.17 -0.28
N ASP A 120 12.94 -1.91 -1.35
CA ASP A 120 13.70 -3.08 -1.81
C ASP A 120 13.88 -4.22 -0.77
N GLY A 121 13.09 -4.16 0.30
CA GLY A 121 13.09 -5.13 1.41
C GLY A 121 13.84 -4.64 2.65
N GLU A 122 14.60 -3.55 2.51
CA GLU A 122 15.25 -2.81 3.59
C GLU A 122 14.26 -1.92 4.34
N ASP A 123 14.41 -1.86 5.67
CA ASP A 123 13.55 -1.04 6.54
C ASP A 123 13.59 0.44 6.12
N CYS A 124 12.42 1.01 5.90
CA CYS A 124 12.22 2.40 5.53
C CYS A 124 11.30 3.05 6.56
N GLY A 125 11.91 3.54 7.64
CA GLY A 125 11.22 4.00 8.84
C GLY A 125 10.05 4.96 8.55
N GLY A 126 8.90 4.70 9.15
CA GLY A 126 7.70 5.54 9.01
C GLY A 126 6.84 5.26 7.77
N VAL A 127 7.28 4.41 6.83
CA VAL A 127 6.52 4.06 5.61
C VAL A 127 5.40 3.04 5.87
N ALA A 128 5.47 2.31 6.98
CA ALA A 128 4.45 1.32 7.33
C ALA A 128 3.05 1.98 7.43
N LEU A 129 2.12 1.42 6.64
CA LEU A 129 0.81 1.96 6.35
C LEU A 129 0.05 2.37 7.60
N GLY A 130 -0.54 3.55 7.52
CA GLY A 130 -1.44 4.05 8.54
C GLY A 130 -0.74 4.65 9.75
N GLY A 131 0.56 4.41 9.96
CA GLY A 131 1.42 5.07 10.96
C GLY A 131 0.72 5.38 12.28
N ASP A 132 0.16 6.58 12.34
CA ASP A 132 -0.44 7.30 13.46
C ASP A 132 -1.89 7.77 13.22
N VAL A 133 -2.57 7.26 12.19
CA VAL A 133 -3.99 7.56 11.93
C VAL A 133 -4.87 6.65 12.79
N ASP A 134 -5.49 7.24 13.80
CA ASP A 134 -6.40 6.53 14.69
C ASP A 134 -7.75 6.22 14.04
N GLY A 135 -8.31 5.07 14.39
CA GLY A 135 -9.65 4.67 14.02
C GLY A 135 -9.79 4.26 12.56
N ARG A 136 -11.02 4.29 12.07
CA ARG A 136 -11.30 3.87 10.70
C ARG A 136 -10.78 4.89 9.71
N TYR A 137 -10.29 4.38 8.58
CA TYR A 137 -9.61 5.21 7.59
C TYR A 137 -10.00 4.85 6.17
N ASP A 138 -9.79 5.80 5.27
CA ASP A 138 -9.81 5.60 3.83
C ASP A 138 -8.38 5.51 3.32
N LEU A 139 -8.16 4.66 2.32
CA LEU A 139 -6.89 4.55 1.58
C LEU A 139 -7.05 5.24 0.24
N LEU A 140 -6.13 6.14 -0.08
CA LEU A 140 -6.18 6.94 -1.29
C LEU A 140 -4.82 6.95 -2.00
N VAL A 141 -4.90 7.14 -3.31
CA VAL A 141 -3.75 7.43 -4.17
C VAL A 141 -3.87 8.87 -4.65
N ARG A 142 -2.74 9.57 -4.67
CA ARG A 142 -2.62 10.94 -5.14
C ARG A 142 -1.46 11.08 -6.10
N ASN A 143 -1.66 11.92 -7.12
CA ASN A 143 -0.74 12.12 -8.23
C ASN A 143 -0.28 10.78 -8.84
N GLY A 144 -1.24 9.87 -9.08
CA GLY A 144 -0.95 8.55 -9.65
C GLY A 144 -0.30 8.58 -11.04
N ASP A 145 -0.44 9.69 -11.76
CA ASP A 145 0.21 9.96 -13.05
C ASP A 145 1.65 10.48 -12.92
N ALA A 146 2.12 10.80 -11.70
CA ALA A 146 3.50 11.19 -11.40
C ALA A 146 4.41 10.00 -11.04
N ALA A 147 3.92 8.77 -11.28
CA ALA A 147 4.67 7.54 -11.13
C ALA A 147 4.22 6.52 -12.17
N GLY A 148 5.17 5.69 -12.63
CA GLY A 148 4.90 4.55 -13.49
C GLY A 148 5.38 3.26 -12.84
N GLY A 149 4.58 2.19 -12.95
CA GLY A 149 4.90 0.91 -12.33
C GLY A 149 3.69 -0.01 -12.25
N GLY A 150 3.61 -0.81 -11.20
CA GLY A 150 2.44 -1.61 -10.88
C GLY A 150 2.38 -1.96 -9.42
N TYR A 151 1.27 -2.51 -8.97
CA TYR A 151 1.08 -2.77 -7.55
C TYR A 151 0.08 -3.87 -7.27
N ASP A 152 0.18 -4.39 -6.05
CA ASP A 152 -0.77 -5.27 -5.43
C ASP A 152 -1.15 -4.76 -4.06
N LEU A 153 -2.41 -4.93 -3.66
CA LEU A 153 -2.82 -4.89 -2.26
C LEU A 153 -4.05 -5.76 -2.02
N THR A 154 -4.20 -6.29 -0.81
CA THR A 154 -5.40 -6.99 -0.38
C THR A 154 -6.16 -6.17 0.65
N VAL A 155 -7.36 -5.73 0.28
CA VAL A 155 -8.29 -5.04 1.17
C VAL A 155 -9.15 -6.07 1.90
N ARG A 156 -9.30 -5.92 3.22
CA ARG A 156 -10.30 -6.69 3.96
C ARG A 156 -11.69 -6.17 3.67
N THR A 157 -12.56 -7.03 3.16
CA THR A 157 -13.96 -6.70 2.83
C THR A 157 -14.97 -7.25 3.83
N GLU A 158 -14.50 -7.92 4.88
CA GLU A 158 -15.34 -8.38 5.98
C GLU A 158 -15.51 -7.26 7.02
N GLY A 159 -16.75 -6.83 7.23
CA GLY A 159 -17.12 -5.72 8.11
C GLY A 159 -17.69 -4.57 7.29
N SER A 160 -17.33 -3.34 7.63
CA SER A 160 -17.74 -2.17 6.85
C SER A 160 -16.77 -1.77 5.74
N GLY A 161 -15.51 -2.22 5.83
CA GLY A 161 -14.47 -1.82 4.90
C GLY A 161 -14.80 -2.30 3.49
N ALA A 162 -14.65 -1.42 2.51
CA ALA A 162 -15.04 -1.70 1.14
C ALA A 162 -14.07 -1.10 0.13
N VAL A 163 -13.81 -1.83 -0.95
CA VAL A 163 -13.14 -1.29 -2.14
C VAL A 163 -14.07 -0.25 -2.79
N SER A 164 -13.54 0.88 -3.23
CA SER A 164 -14.30 1.94 -3.88
C SER A 164 -14.73 1.51 -5.28
N THR A 165 -15.93 0.94 -5.38
CA THR A 165 -16.52 0.48 -6.64
C THR A 165 -16.64 1.64 -7.63
N GLY A 166 -16.16 1.46 -8.86
CA GLY A 166 -16.09 2.50 -9.89
C GLY A 166 -14.68 3.01 -10.17
N ASN A 167 -13.77 2.92 -9.19
CA ASN A 167 -12.35 3.29 -9.38
C ASN A 167 -11.49 2.10 -9.83
N VAL A 168 -12.03 0.87 -9.73
CA VAL A 168 -11.36 -0.35 -10.18
C VAL A 168 -12.32 -1.19 -11.02
N THR A 169 -11.78 -1.91 -11.99
CA THR A 169 -12.54 -2.85 -12.81
C THR A 169 -12.87 -4.10 -11.99
N GLU A 170 -14.11 -4.59 -12.05
CA GLU A 170 -14.47 -5.86 -11.42
C GLU A 170 -14.01 -7.04 -12.28
N GLY A 171 -13.30 -8.00 -11.67
CA GLY A 171 -12.71 -9.13 -12.39
C GLY A 171 -11.34 -8.79 -12.98
N ALA A 172 -10.58 -9.79 -13.39
CA ALA A 172 -9.24 -9.57 -13.93
C ALA A 172 -9.26 -8.67 -15.17
N SER A 173 -8.46 -7.60 -15.15
CA SER A 173 -8.23 -6.66 -16.26
C SER A 173 -6.74 -6.57 -16.56
N VAL A 174 -6.39 -6.14 -17.77
CA VAL A 174 -5.00 -5.93 -18.18
C VAL A 174 -4.60 -4.45 -18.23
N PRO A 175 -5.38 -3.53 -18.84
CA PRO A 175 -4.91 -2.14 -19.00
C PRO A 175 -5.29 -1.20 -17.84
N THR A 176 -6.00 -1.68 -16.83
CA THR A 176 -6.56 -0.86 -15.76
C THR A 176 -6.52 -1.58 -14.44
N PRO A 177 -6.53 -0.85 -13.32
CA PRO A 177 -6.54 -1.49 -12.02
C PRO A 177 -7.85 -2.24 -11.86
N TYR A 178 -7.76 -3.40 -11.22
CA TYR A 178 -8.89 -4.29 -11.08
C TYR A 178 -8.96 -4.92 -9.70
N SER A 179 -10.13 -5.43 -9.38
CA SER A 179 -10.35 -6.18 -8.15
C SER A 179 -10.92 -7.57 -8.38
N VAL A 180 -10.36 -8.54 -7.67
CA VAL A 180 -10.83 -9.93 -7.64
C VAL A 180 -10.96 -10.41 -6.19
N PRO A 181 -11.90 -11.33 -5.89
CA PRO A 181 -11.98 -11.94 -4.57
C PRO A 181 -10.64 -12.57 -4.16
N ALA A 182 -10.26 -12.36 -2.90
CA ALA A 182 -9.01 -12.87 -2.35
C ALA A 182 -9.19 -13.38 -0.91
N VAL A 183 -8.26 -14.24 -0.49
CA VAL A 183 -8.17 -14.66 0.91
C VAL A 183 -7.35 -13.63 1.67
N TYR A 184 -8.00 -12.87 2.56
CA TYR A 184 -7.31 -11.87 3.37
C TYR A 184 -6.41 -12.50 4.45
N ALA A 185 -6.87 -13.62 5.03
CA ALA A 185 -6.10 -14.39 6.00
C ALA A 185 -6.76 -15.76 6.26
N VAL A 186 -5.92 -16.75 6.53
CA VAL A 186 -6.27 -18.11 6.94
C VAL A 186 -5.89 -18.31 8.42
N ARG A 187 -6.73 -19.02 9.17
CA ARG A 187 -6.43 -19.49 10.53
C ARG A 187 -6.47 -21.02 10.51
N LEU A 188 -5.32 -21.65 10.74
CA LEU A 188 -5.17 -23.10 10.80
C LEU A 188 -5.06 -23.53 12.27
N PRO A 189 -6.10 -24.13 12.86
CA PRO A 189 -5.96 -24.77 14.16
C PRO A 189 -5.05 -25.99 14.03
N ALA A 190 -3.99 -26.05 14.84
CA ALA A 190 -3.13 -27.22 14.96
C ALA A 190 -3.32 -27.83 16.35
N ALA A 191 -3.69 -29.11 16.39
CA ALA A 191 -3.83 -29.86 17.61
C ALA A 191 -2.96 -31.11 17.54
N TYR A 192 -2.24 -31.39 18.61
CA TYR A 192 -1.49 -32.62 18.81
C TYR A 192 -1.92 -33.21 20.16
N GLU A 193 -2.49 -34.41 20.13
CA GLU A 193 -3.08 -35.05 21.30
C GLU A 193 -2.54 -36.47 21.44
N THR A 194 -2.04 -36.79 22.62
CA THR A 194 -1.66 -38.13 23.07
C THR A 194 -2.28 -38.38 24.45
N ALA A 195 -2.10 -39.58 25.01
CA ALA A 195 -2.60 -39.89 26.35
C ALA A 195 -1.97 -39.04 27.48
N GLU A 196 -0.84 -38.38 27.21
CA GLU A 196 -0.06 -37.63 28.21
C GLU A 196 0.12 -36.15 27.85
N LEU A 197 -0.20 -35.75 26.62
CA LEU A 197 0.03 -34.39 26.12
C LEU A 197 -1.13 -33.94 25.22
N GLU A 198 -1.70 -32.79 25.57
CA GLU A 198 -2.57 -32.03 24.68
C GLU A 198 -1.90 -30.69 24.35
N TYR A 199 -1.65 -30.46 23.07
CA TYR A 199 -1.18 -29.19 22.54
C TYR A 199 -2.19 -28.68 21.52
N ARG A 200 -2.64 -27.43 21.68
CA ARG A 200 -3.49 -26.75 20.71
C ARG A 200 -2.94 -25.35 20.44
N THR A 201 -2.87 -24.98 19.18
CA THR A 201 -2.52 -23.63 18.73
C THR A 201 -3.32 -23.25 17.49
N VAL A 202 -3.28 -21.99 17.10
CA VAL A 202 -3.84 -21.51 15.84
C VAL A 202 -2.76 -20.74 15.09
N VAL A 203 -2.31 -21.29 13.98
CA VAL A 203 -1.41 -20.61 13.04
C VAL A 203 -2.24 -19.66 12.19
N ARG A 204 -1.86 -18.40 12.12
CA ARG A 204 -2.49 -17.44 11.22
C ARG A 204 -1.53 -17.10 10.09
N VAL A 205 -2.01 -17.18 8.86
CA VAL A 205 -1.27 -16.80 7.66
C VAL A 205 -2.05 -15.71 6.94
N ALA A 206 -1.38 -14.62 6.57
CA ALA A 206 -1.95 -13.52 5.81
C ALA A 206 -0.92 -12.96 4.83
N PRO A 207 -1.34 -12.46 3.65
CA PRO A 207 -0.41 -11.79 2.73
C PRO A 207 0.35 -10.65 3.43
N GLY A 208 1.66 -10.56 3.21
CA GLY A 208 2.50 -9.50 3.76
C GLY A 208 2.81 -9.56 5.25
N GLU A 209 2.40 -10.61 5.98
CA GLU A 209 2.96 -10.86 7.32
C GLU A 209 4.25 -11.67 7.17
N ARG A 210 5.37 -11.16 7.71
CA ARG A 210 6.57 -11.99 7.90
C ARG A 210 6.21 -13.12 8.85
N ASP A 211 6.62 -14.35 8.52
CA ASP A 211 6.70 -15.42 9.51
C ASP A 211 7.67 -14.95 10.61
N ALA A 212 7.12 -14.56 11.75
CA ALA A 212 7.88 -14.20 12.95
C ALA A 212 8.31 -15.45 13.72
#